data_AF-A0A7X9FXJ9-F1
#
_entry.id   AF-A0A7X9FXJ9-F1
#
_cell.length_a   1.000
_cell.length_b   1.000
_cell.length_c   1.000
_cell.angle_alpha   90.00
_cell.angle_beta   90.00
_cell.angle_gamma   90.00
#
_symmetry.space_group_name_H-M   'P 1'
#
loop_
_entity.id
_entity.type
_entity.pdbx_description
1 polymer ?
#
loop_
_entity_poly.entity_id
_entity_poly.type
_entity_poly.pdbx_seq_one_letter_code
_entity_poly.pdbx_strand_id
1 'polypeptide(L)'
;MLRSSIFRSRLLLALTVTAFILLLVPLNTLANPGSSTGAIVGFIYGSDMKTPVEKAVVKIRNIKDGQEFFSAPTDAVGAYKIERLEEGSYVLGISAPDGDYNFNYSVRVKGGEIGKLSLALKAGEVSALGQGSSGGSEPKPSFFYTPVGIAVLMVATTVVLYGAFKLIEEEEEASPSKKN
;
A
#
# COMPACT_ATOMS: atom_id res chain seq x y z
N MET A 1 -8.65 -51.01 40.08
CA MET A 1 -10.13 -51.04 40.18
C MET A 1 -10.59 -49.69 40.74
N LEU A 2 -11.07 -48.77 39.90
CA LEU A 2 -11.57 -47.47 40.36
C LEU A 2 -12.88 -47.68 41.13
N ARG A 3 -12.96 -47.18 42.38
CA ARG A 3 -14.18 -47.19 43.19
C ARG A 3 -15.25 -46.32 42.52
N SER A 4 -16.33 -46.94 42.04
CA SER A 4 -17.44 -46.30 41.34
C SER A 4 -18.31 -45.37 42.21
N SER A 5 -18.02 -45.25 43.51
CA SER A 5 -18.75 -44.38 44.43
C SER A 5 -18.44 -42.89 44.26
N ILE A 6 -17.33 -42.53 43.62
CA ILE A 6 -16.89 -41.14 43.41
C ILE A 6 -17.83 -40.40 42.45
N PHE A 7 -18.46 -41.11 41.50
CA PHE A 7 -19.34 -40.54 40.48
C PHE A 7 -20.81 -40.35 40.91
N ARG A 8 -21.19 -40.72 42.14
CA ARG A 8 -22.57 -40.52 42.65
C ARG A 8 -22.78 -39.15 43.33
N SER A 9 -21.70 -38.42 43.60
CA SER A 9 -21.77 -37.11 44.24
C SER A 9 -22.19 -36.05 43.22
N ARG A 10 -23.39 -35.48 43.41
CA ARG A 10 -23.88 -34.34 42.61
C ARG A 10 -22.92 -33.15 42.64
N LEU A 11 -22.22 -32.96 43.76
CA LEU A 11 -21.19 -31.93 43.92
C LEU A 11 -19.99 -32.19 43.01
N LEU A 12 -19.51 -33.43 42.97
CA LEU A 12 -18.33 -33.79 42.16
C LEU A 12 -18.66 -33.74 40.66
N LEU A 13 -19.90 -34.11 40.29
CA LEU A 13 -20.41 -33.92 38.94
C LEU A 13 -20.53 -32.43 38.55
N ALA A 14 -21.08 -31.60 39.43
CA ALA A 14 -21.18 -30.16 39.17
C ALA A 14 -19.79 -29.50 39.03
N LEU A 15 -18.82 -29.91 39.85
CA LEU A 15 -17.47 -29.37 39.83
C LEU A 15 -16.72 -29.78 38.56
N THR A 16 -16.85 -31.04 38.14
CA THR A 16 -16.25 -31.54 36.89
C THR A 16 -16.87 -30.90 35.64
N VAL A 17 -18.20 -30.73 35.61
CA VAL A 17 -18.87 -30.02 34.51
C VAL A 17 -18.43 -28.56 34.45
N THR A 18 -18.37 -27.86 35.59
CA THR A 18 -17.90 -26.47 35.66
C THR A 18 -16.44 -26.35 35.18
N ALA A 19 -15.56 -27.25 35.61
CA ALA A 19 -14.17 -27.27 35.18
C ALA A 19 -14.04 -27.50 33.67
N PHE A 20 -14.88 -28.39 33.11
CA PHE A 20 -14.90 -28.65 31.67
C PHE A 20 -15.45 -27.46 30.87
N ILE A 21 -16.48 -26.79 31.38
CA ILE A 21 -17.02 -25.55 30.78
C ILE A 21 -15.96 -24.45 30.78
N LEU A 22 -15.24 -24.26 31.90
CA LEU A 22 -14.13 -23.29 31.98
C LEU A 22 -13.02 -23.58 30.97
N LEU A 23 -12.77 -24.86 30.66
CA LEU A 23 -11.78 -25.27 29.66
C LEU A 23 -12.24 -25.04 28.22
N LEU A 24 -13.54 -24.99 27.98
CA LEU A 24 -14.15 -24.69 26.69
C LEU A 24 -14.29 -23.18 26.43
N VAL A 25 -14.13 -22.32 27.45
CA VAL A 25 -14.15 -20.87 27.24
C VAL A 25 -12.85 -20.45 26.53
N PRO A 26 -12.92 -19.88 25.31
CA PRO A 26 -11.73 -19.38 24.63
C PRO A 26 -11.12 -18.24 25.45
N LEU A 27 -9.90 -18.45 25.95
CA LEU A 27 -9.13 -17.47 26.73
C LEU A 27 -8.89 -16.16 25.96
N ASN A 28 -9.05 -16.19 24.64
CA ASN A 28 -8.99 -15.02 23.74
C ASN A 28 -10.09 -13.97 24.04
N THR A 29 -11.12 -14.31 24.80
CA THR A 29 -12.19 -13.38 25.21
C THR A 29 -11.84 -12.53 26.44
N LEU A 30 -10.82 -12.93 27.20
CA LEU A 30 -10.27 -12.16 28.31
C LEU A 30 -9.14 -11.22 27.86
N ALA A 31 -8.67 -11.36 26.62
CA ALA A 31 -7.83 -10.35 26.00
C ALA A 31 -8.70 -9.13 25.73
N ASN A 32 -8.50 -8.09 26.53
CA ASN A 32 -9.04 -6.75 26.33
C ASN A 32 -9.10 -6.42 24.83
N PRO A 33 -10.27 -6.20 24.20
CA PRO A 33 -10.37 -5.65 22.86
C PRO A 33 -10.04 -4.15 22.88
N GLY A 34 -9.05 -3.77 23.67
CA GLY A 34 -8.54 -2.41 23.77
C GLY A 34 -7.64 -2.17 22.58
N SER A 35 -8.28 -1.78 21.49
CA SER A 35 -7.67 -1.25 20.29
C SER A 35 -6.83 -2.30 19.58
N SER A 36 -7.40 -2.92 18.53
CA SER A 36 -6.58 -3.54 17.48
C SER A 36 -5.74 -2.41 16.88
N THR A 37 -4.61 -2.11 17.51
CA THR A 37 -3.72 -1.07 17.05
C THR A 37 -2.80 -1.71 16.02
N GLY A 38 -2.62 -1.02 14.90
CA GLY A 38 -1.64 -1.41 13.90
C GLY A 38 -0.23 -1.01 14.31
N ALA A 39 0.72 -1.46 13.53
CA ALA A 39 2.11 -1.01 13.60
C ALA A 39 2.64 -0.72 12.20
N ILE A 40 3.61 0.17 12.09
CA ILE A 40 4.38 0.41 10.87
C ILE A 40 5.84 0.08 11.17
N VAL A 41 6.44 -0.72 10.29
CA VAL A 41 7.87 -1.05 10.32
C VAL A 41 8.49 -0.80 8.95
N GLY A 42 9.78 -0.56 8.92
CA GLY A 42 10.53 -0.57 7.66
C GLY A 42 11.90 0.03 7.79
N PHE A 43 12.44 0.48 6.65
CA PHE A 43 13.81 0.94 6.51
C PHE A 43 13.84 2.32 5.87
N ILE A 44 14.73 3.17 6.35
CA ILE A 44 15.04 4.48 5.77
C ILE A 44 16.36 4.39 5.02
N TYR A 45 16.33 4.75 3.75
CA TYR A 45 17.47 4.82 2.86
C TYR A 45 17.73 6.27 2.44
N GLY A 46 18.96 6.56 2.03
CA GLY A 46 19.31 7.82 1.39
C GLY A 46 18.69 7.93 -0.01
N SER A 47 19.03 9.01 -0.70
CA SER A 47 18.54 9.31 -2.06
C SER A 47 18.91 8.26 -3.11
N ASP A 48 19.93 7.44 -2.82
CA ASP A 48 20.41 6.35 -3.65
C ASP A 48 19.61 5.04 -3.52
N MET A 49 18.62 5.00 -2.60
CA MET A 49 17.83 3.82 -2.24
C MET A 49 18.66 2.61 -1.76
N LYS A 50 19.91 2.82 -1.36
CA LYS A 50 20.85 1.75 -1.00
C LYS A 50 21.49 2.00 0.35
N THR A 51 21.89 3.23 0.63
CA THR A 51 22.59 3.59 1.86
C THR A 51 21.57 3.73 2.99
N PRO A 52 21.59 2.91 4.05
CA PRO A 52 20.70 3.09 5.19
C PRO A 52 21.00 4.40 5.92
N VAL A 53 19.96 5.04 6.45
CA VAL A 53 20.10 6.29 7.22
C VAL A 53 19.92 5.98 8.70
N GLU A 54 20.97 6.16 9.48
CA GLU A 54 20.95 6.04 10.94
C GLU A 54 20.43 7.31 11.61
N LYS A 55 19.91 7.17 12.83
CA LYS A 55 19.45 8.28 13.69
C LYS A 55 18.34 9.14 13.10
N ALA A 56 17.64 8.65 12.08
CA ALA A 56 16.44 9.28 11.55
C ALA A 56 15.24 8.97 12.45
N VAL A 57 14.37 9.96 12.65
CA VAL A 57 13.13 9.83 13.44
C VAL A 57 11.95 9.96 12.50
N VAL A 58 11.16 8.90 12.39
CA VAL A 58 9.93 8.88 11.61
C VAL A 58 8.81 9.49 12.44
N LYS A 59 8.16 10.51 11.88
CA LYS A 59 7.04 11.25 12.46
C LYS A 59 5.81 10.93 11.63
N ILE A 60 4.72 10.52 12.27
CA ILE A 60 3.44 10.35 11.58
C ILE A 60 2.36 11.12 12.31
N ARG A 61 1.40 11.65 11.57
CA ARG A 61 0.27 12.40 12.11
C ARG A 61 -1.03 11.86 11.57
N ASN A 62 -1.94 11.50 12.47
CA ASN A 62 -3.28 11.06 12.12
C ASN A 62 -4.05 12.23 11.51
N ILE A 63 -4.65 12.00 10.34
CA ILE A 63 -5.40 13.03 9.60
C ILE A 63 -6.73 13.37 10.29
N LYS A 64 -7.30 12.43 11.06
CA LYS A 64 -8.63 12.58 11.68
C LYS A 64 -8.60 13.50 12.91
N ASP A 65 -7.66 13.29 13.82
CA ASP A 65 -7.58 13.97 15.11
C ASP A 65 -6.31 14.83 15.27
N GLY A 66 -5.37 14.75 14.32
CA GLY A 66 -4.10 15.47 14.39
C GLY A 66 -3.08 14.87 15.35
N GLN A 67 -3.32 13.70 15.93
CA GLN A 67 -2.41 13.07 16.87
C GLN A 67 -1.09 12.67 16.20
N GLU A 68 0.03 13.06 16.81
CA GLU A 68 1.38 12.77 16.31
C GLU A 68 2.03 11.61 17.05
N PHE A 69 2.74 10.77 16.30
CA PHE A 69 3.49 9.64 16.80
C PHE A 69 4.92 9.69 16.24
N PHE A 70 5.87 9.24 17.04
CA PHE A 70 7.30 9.31 16.75
C PHE A 70 7.92 7.93 16.91
N SER A 71 8.82 7.56 15.99
CA SER A 71 9.66 6.37 16.15
C SER A 71 10.82 6.66 17.10
N ALA A 72 11.46 5.59 17.57
CA ALA A 72 12.85 5.70 18.02
C ALA A 72 13.76 6.10 16.84
N PRO A 73 14.95 6.68 17.10
CA PRO A 73 15.95 6.91 16.07
C PRO A 73 16.33 5.59 15.36
N THR A 74 16.47 5.63 14.04
CA THR A 74 16.85 4.46 13.24
C THR A 74 18.23 3.91 13.64
N ASP A 75 18.39 2.60 13.52
CA ASP A 75 19.64 1.88 13.79
C ASP A 75 20.59 1.85 12.57
N ALA A 76 21.67 1.06 12.67
CA ALA A 76 22.71 0.93 11.64
C ALA A 76 22.21 0.35 10.30
N VAL A 77 21.05 -0.30 10.29
CA VAL A 77 20.42 -0.82 9.08
C VAL A 77 19.29 0.09 8.59
N GLY A 78 19.09 1.25 9.24
CA GLY A 78 18.05 2.21 8.93
C GLY A 78 16.66 1.77 9.37
N ALA A 79 16.54 0.76 10.26
CA ALA A 79 15.26 0.21 10.66
C ALA A 79 14.50 1.16 11.60
N TYR A 80 13.20 1.30 11.38
CA TYR A 80 12.30 2.01 12.26
C TYR A 80 11.04 1.20 12.57
N LYS A 81 10.41 1.53 13.70
CA LYS A 81 9.14 0.94 14.13
C LYS A 81 8.29 1.96 14.87
N ILE A 82 7.00 1.99 14.56
CA ILE A 82 5.97 2.73 15.28
C ILE A 82 4.83 1.75 15.59
N GLU A 83 4.50 1.61 16.87
CA GLU A 83 3.48 0.69 17.36
C GLU A 83 2.31 1.46 17.99
N ARG A 84 1.22 0.73 18.25
CA ARG A 84 0.02 1.26 18.91
C ARG A 84 -0.68 2.36 18.10
N LEU A 85 -0.72 2.19 16.79
CA LEU A 85 -1.41 3.11 15.88
C LEU A 85 -2.87 2.73 15.75
N GLU A 86 -3.75 3.69 15.93
CA GLU A 86 -5.16 3.47 15.65
C GLU A 86 -5.40 3.22 14.16
N GLU A 87 -6.51 2.56 13.85
CA GLU A 87 -6.92 2.39 12.46
C GLU A 87 -7.28 3.77 11.86
N GLY A 88 -6.63 4.12 10.75
CA GLY A 88 -6.80 5.44 10.17
C GLY A 88 -5.82 5.77 9.05
N SER A 89 -5.89 7.00 8.57
CA SER A 89 -4.97 7.55 7.58
C SER A 89 -4.01 8.52 8.23
N TYR A 90 -2.73 8.39 7.92
CA TYR A 90 -1.64 9.15 8.51
C TYR A 90 -0.82 9.85 7.43
N VAL A 91 -0.38 11.08 7.69
CA VAL A 91 0.69 11.74 6.91
C VAL A 91 2.03 11.47 7.56
N LEU A 92 3.09 11.40 6.75
CA LEU A 92 4.41 10.98 7.20
C LEU A 92 5.46 12.07 6.95
N GLY A 93 6.35 12.23 7.92
CA GLY A 93 7.56 13.05 7.84
C GLY A 93 8.73 12.30 8.47
N ILE A 94 9.95 12.65 8.09
CA ILE A 94 11.17 12.08 8.63
C ILE A 94 12.10 13.22 9.01
N SER A 95 12.64 13.15 10.22
CA SER A 95 13.68 14.07 10.70
C SER A 95 14.98 13.29 10.75
N ALA A 96 15.88 13.57 9.83
CA ALA A 96 17.17 12.92 9.74
C ALA A 96 18.31 13.90 10.09
N PRO A 97 19.53 13.41 10.38
CA PRO A 97 20.66 14.28 10.73
C PRO A 97 21.02 15.32 9.65
N ASP A 98 20.68 15.04 8.40
CA ASP A 98 20.91 15.89 7.23
C ASP A 98 19.75 16.85 6.92
N GLY A 99 18.57 16.64 7.50
CA GLY A 99 17.42 17.53 7.33
C GLY A 99 16.06 16.89 7.62
N ASP A 100 15.01 17.71 7.50
CA ASP A 100 13.62 17.26 7.60
C ASP A 100 13.02 17.00 6.20
N TYR A 101 12.33 15.87 6.08
CA TYR A 101 11.71 15.38 4.86
C TYR A 101 10.21 15.21 5.09
N ASN A 102 9.39 15.89 4.29
CA ASN A 102 7.93 15.79 4.36
C ASN A 102 7.38 15.03 3.15
N PHE A 103 6.49 14.07 3.40
CA PHE A 103 5.87 13.28 2.35
C PHE A 103 4.41 13.67 2.15
N ASN A 104 4.06 14.06 0.92
CA ASN A 104 2.70 14.48 0.54
C ASN A 104 1.78 13.30 0.19
N TYR A 105 1.98 12.12 0.79
CA TYR A 105 1.05 11.00 0.65
C TYR A 105 0.55 10.54 2.01
N SER A 106 -0.66 9.95 1.99
CA SER A 106 -1.25 9.36 3.19
C SER A 106 -1.03 7.85 3.20
N VAL A 107 -0.74 7.31 4.38
CA VAL A 107 -0.60 5.87 4.64
C VAL A 107 -1.80 5.43 5.46
N ARG A 108 -2.52 4.40 5.00
CA ARG A 108 -3.62 3.81 5.75
C ARG A 108 -3.08 2.68 6.63
N VAL A 109 -3.33 2.79 7.93
CA VAL A 109 -3.04 1.76 8.93
C VAL A 109 -4.34 1.06 9.26
N LYS A 110 -4.32 -0.27 9.23
CA LYS A 110 -5.43 -1.11 9.66
C LYS A 110 -5.15 -1.69 11.03
N GLY A 111 -6.19 -1.77 11.86
CA GLY A 111 -6.05 -2.25 13.21
C GLY A 111 -5.61 -3.71 13.30
N GLY A 112 -4.62 -4.00 14.16
CA GLY A 112 -4.10 -5.35 14.37
C GLY A 112 -3.19 -5.87 13.24
N GLU A 113 -2.89 -5.03 12.24
CA GLU A 113 -1.98 -5.37 11.15
C GLU A 113 -0.64 -4.62 11.29
N ILE A 114 0.44 -5.29 10.85
CA ILE A 114 1.78 -4.69 10.75
C ILE A 114 2.02 -4.32 9.29
N GLY A 115 2.03 -3.03 8.99
CA GLY A 115 2.39 -2.50 7.68
C GLY A 115 3.91 -2.39 7.51
N LYS A 116 4.43 -2.82 6.37
CA LYS A 116 5.83 -2.60 5.98
C LYS A 116 5.91 -1.41 5.02
N LEU A 117 6.65 -0.37 5.39
CA LEU A 117 6.87 0.82 4.58
C LEU A 117 8.35 1.20 4.61
N SER A 118 9.03 1.12 3.48
CA SER A 118 10.44 1.54 3.36
C SER A 118 10.54 2.77 2.48
N LEU A 119 11.40 3.70 2.86
CA LEU A 119 11.42 5.06 2.32
C LEU A 119 12.83 5.46 1.94
N ALA A 120 12.96 6.26 0.89
CA ALA A 120 14.22 6.86 0.47
C ALA A 120 14.13 8.38 0.63
N LEU A 121 15.13 8.96 1.30
CA LEU A 121 15.22 10.38 1.55
C LEU A 121 15.75 11.08 0.30
N LYS A 122 14.85 11.64 -0.49
CA LYS A 122 15.19 12.54 -1.58
C LYS A 122 14.89 13.96 -1.14
N ALA A 123 15.88 14.84 -1.19
CA ALA A 123 15.68 16.25 -0.93
C ALA A 123 14.57 16.75 -1.87
N GLY A 124 13.44 17.16 -1.29
CA GLY A 124 12.42 17.89 -2.02
C GLY A 124 12.98 19.27 -2.32
N GLU A 125 12.82 19.75 -3.55
CA GLU A 125 13.10 21.14 -3.85
C GLU A 125 12.31 21.99 -2.86
N VAL A 126 13.00 22.88 -2.15
CA VAL A 126 12.38 23.87 -1.27
C VAL A 126 11.41 24.67 -2.14
N SER A 127 10.13 24.32 -2.08
CA SER A 127 9.08 25.15 -2.62
C SER A 127 9.05 26.39 -1.73
N ALA A 128 9.83 27.39 -2.11
CA ALA A 128 9.91 28.68 -1.42
C ALA A 128 8.48 29.14 -1.15
N LEU A 129 8.17 29.36 0.13
CA LEU A 129 6.87 29.88 0.55
C LEU A 129 6.55 31.15 -0.24
N GLY A 130 5.40 31.17 -0.91
CA GLY A 130 4.75 32.42 -1.31
C GLY A 130 4.63 32.72 -2.81
N GLN A 131 4.44 31.72 -3.66
CA GLN A 131 3.64 31.93 -4.88
C GLN A 131 3.10 30.58 -5.33
N GLY A 132 1.78 30.53 -5.52
CA GLY A 132 1.05 29.34 -5.93
C GLY A 132 1.71 28.69 -7.14
N SER A 133 2.51 27.68 -6.88
CA SER A 133 3.01 26.78 -7.90
C SER A 133 2.24 25.50 -7.69
N SER A 134 1.02 25.52 -8.22
CA SER A 134 0.34 24.33 -8.68
C SER A 134 1.36 23.58 -9.54
N GLY A 135 2.08 22.64 -8.93
CA GLY A 135 2.82 21.61 -9.63
C GLY A 135 1.82 20.71 -10.32
N GLY A 136 1.08 21.28 -11.29
CA GLY A 136 0.45 20.53 -12.33
C GLY A 136 1.57 19.68 -12.90
N SER A 137 1.41 18.36 -12.77
CA SER A 137 1.97 17.47 -13.76
C SER A 137 1.56 18.08 -15.10
N GLU A 138 2.49 18.75 -15.79
CA GLU A 138 2.24 19.15 -17.17
C GLU A 138 1.75 17.88 -17.86
N PRO A 139 0.52 17.86 -18.38
CA PRO A 139 0.01 16.67 -19.02
C PRO A 139 0.90 16.49 -20.25
N LYS A 140 1.90 15.60 -20.15
CA LYS A 140 2.67 15.17 -21.31
C LYS A 140 1.63 14.78 -22.34
N PRO A 141 1.54 15.47 -23.49
CA PRO A 141 0.49 15.19 -24.45
C PRO A 141 0.61 13.70 -24.80
N SER A 142 -0.48 12.97 -24.63
CA SER A 142 -0.51 11.55 -24.97
C SER A 142 -0.04 11.40 -26.41
N PHE A 143 0.76 10.36 -26.68
CA PHE A 143 1.49 10.18 -27.94
C PHE A 143 0.64 10.47 -29.19
N PHE A 144 -0.64 10.08 -29.15
CA PHE A 144 -1.64 10.28 -30.21
C PHE A 144 -1.92 11.74 -30.61
N TYR A 145 -1.62 12.71 -29.76
CA TYR A 145 -1.81 14.15 -30.04
C TYR A 145 -0.52 14.87 -30.43
N THR A 146 0.60 14.16 -30.49
CA THR A 146 1.85 14.72 -31.03
C THR A 146 1.82 14.70 -32.56
N PRO A 147 2.50 15.65 -33.24
CA PRO A 147 2.60 15.63 -34.70
C PRO A 147 3.08 14.28 -35.26
N VAL A 148 3.98 13.61 -34.53
CA VAL A 148 4.51 12.29 -34.88
C VAL A 148 3.44 11.20 -34.71
N GLY A 149 2.71 11.18 -33.60
CA GLY A 149 1.66 10.18 -33.37
C GLY A 149 0.50 10.30 -34.37
N ILE A 150 0.13 11.53 -34.74
CA ILE A 150 -0.88 11.78 -35.79
C ILE A 150 -0.37 11.24 -37.14
N ALA A 151 0.90 11.48 -37.50
CA ALA A 151 1.47 10.96 -38.74
C ALA A 151 1.43 9.43 -38.81
N VAL A 152 1.74 8.74 -37.71
CA VAL A 152 1.68 7.27 -37.62
C VAL A 152 0.25 6.76 -37.82
N LEU A 153 -0.75 7.41 -37.21
CA LEU A 153 -2.16 7.02 -37.40
C LEU A 153 -2.62 7.18 -38.85
N MET A 154 -2.25 8.28 -39.51
CA MET A 154 -2.63 8.53 -40.91
C MET A 154 -2.01 7.52 -41.88
N VAL A 155 -0.77 7.09 -41.63
CA VAL A 155 -0.13 6.03 -42.41
C VAL A 155 -0.80 4.68 -42.16
N ALA A 156 -1.12 4.35 -40.91
CA ALA A 156 -1.80 3.10 -40.59
C ALA A 156 -3.18 3.01 -41.26
N THR A 157 -3.97 4.07 -41.23
CA THR A 157 -5.31 4.08 -41.85
C THR A 157 -5.24 3.95 -43.37
N THR A 158 -4.28 4.61 -44.03
CA THR A 158 -4.10 4.48 -45.49
C THR A 158 -3.68 3.06 -45.89
N VAL A 159 -2.78 2.41 -45.14
CA VAL A 159 -2.39 1.02 -45.39
C VAL A 159 -3.56 0.06 -45.23
N VAL A 160 -4.37 0.24 -44.18
CA VAL A 160 -5.57 -0.58 -43.95
C VAL A 160 -6.59 -0.42 -45.08
N LEU A 161 -6.87 0.83 -45.49
CA LEU A 161 -7.80 1.09 -46.59
C LEU A 161 -7.30 0.49 -47.92
N TYR A 162 -6.01 0.64 -48.24
CA TYR A 162 -5.43 0.07 -49.44
C TYR A 162 -5.47 -1.47 -49.41
N GLY A 163 -5.12 -2.09 -48.28
CA GLY A 163 -5.18 -3.54 -48.11
C GLY A 163 -6.61 -4.08 -48.29
N ALA A 164 -7.61 -3.39 -47.72
CA ALA A 164 -9.01 -3.75 -47.89
C ALA A 164 -9.48 -3.61 -49.34
N PHE A 165 -9.12 -2.51 -50.03
CA PHE A 165 -9.44 -2.32 -51.44
C PHE A 165 -8.83 -3.42 -52.32
N LYS A 166 -7.55 -3.75 -52.11
CA LYS A 166 -6.85 -4.76 -52.91
C LYS A 166 -7.45 -6.16 -52.72
N LEU A 167 -7.85 -6.50 -51.49
CA LEU A 167 -8.52 -7.78 -51.21
C LEU A 167 -9.87 -7.88 -51.94
N ILE A 168 -10.63 -6.79 -52.01
CA ILE A 168 -11.93 -6.75 -52.72
C ILE A 168 -11.73 -6.82 -54.24
N GLU A 169 -10.70 -6.16 -54.78
CA GLU A 169 -10.36 -6.19 -56.22
C GLU A 169 -9.88 -7.60 -56.67
N GLU A 170 -9.09 -8.30 -55.84
CA GLU A 170 -8.69 -9.69 -56.10
C GLU A 170 -9.90 -10.67 -56.08
N GLU A 171 -10.94 -10.41 -55.27
CA GLU A 171 -12.18 -11.20 -55.28
C GLU A 171 -13.01 -11.00 -56.57
N GLU A 172 -12.99 -9.81 -57.17
CA GLU A 172 -13.68 -9.54 -58.44
C GLU A 172 -12.98 -10.20 -59.65
N GLU A 173 -11.64 -10.21 -59.68
CA GLU A 173 -10.87 -10.82 -60.78
C GLU A 173 -10.84 -12.36 -60.75
N ALA A 174 -11.06 -12.98 -59.57
CA ALA A 174 -11.14 -14.43 -59.42
C ALA A 174 -12.51 -15.02 -59.82
N SER A 175 -13.48 -14.19 -60.23
CA SER A 175 -14.81 -14.66 -60.65
C SER A 175 -14.76 -15.25 -62.07
N PRO A 176 -15.16 -16.53 -62.28
CA PRO A 176 -14.99 -17.22 -63.57
C PRO A 176 -15.88 -16.73 -64.72
N SER A 177 -16.67 -15.66 -64.54
CA SER A 177 -17.70 -15.25 -65.53
C SER A 177 -17.18 -14.37 -66.66
N LYS A 178 -15.93 -13.90 -66.63
CA LYS A 178 -15.27 -13.24 -67.78
C LYS A 178 -14.48 -14.24 -68.63
N LYS A 179 -15.17 -15.22 -69.20
CA LYS A 179 -14.69 -15.91 -70.41
C LYS A 179 -15.86 -16.17 -71.33
N ASN A 180 -16.16 -15.17 -72.16
CA ASN A 180 -16.73 -15.27 -73.50
C ASN A 180 -16.30 -14.03 -74.28
#